data_AF-A0A0S7Z2B2-F1
#
_entry.id   AF-A0A0S7Z2B2-F1
#
_cell.length_a   1.000
_cell.length_b   1.000
_cell.length_c   1.000
_cell.angle_alpha   90.00
_cell.angle_beta   90.00
_cell.angle_gamma   90.00
#
_symmetry.space_group_name_H-M   'P 1'
#
loop_
_entity.id
_entity.type
_entity.pdbx_description
1 polymer ?
#
loop_
_entity_poly.entity_id
_entity_poly.type
_entity_poly.pdbx_seq_one_letter_code
_entity_poly.pdbx_strand_id
1 'polypeptide(L)'
;MASLYRALVWNWRLKLSALGLSVFLWALVQTEPADQEAIPSVPVRVQIMDTSWTTSGAPDPASVELRLSGPAREIIRLAREGTSIRVPITSVGSRDTTVSFRREWVQLGQRPGLTVESVSPASVRLSFEPAQTRLVPLATRLVGDVRESLALASDVDVSPQLVRVRGPASRLEGLDSLPLVPFDLSS
;
A
#
# COMPACT_ATOMS: atom_id res chain seq x y z
N MET A 1 -9.20 63.57 -23.49
CA MET A 1 -9.07 63.01 -22.12
C MET A 1 -10.27 63.25 -21.20
N ALA A 2 -11.11 64.28 -21.41
CA ALA A 2 -12.23 64.59 -20.49
C ALA A 2 -13.46 63.65 -20.57
N SER A 3 -13.65 62.86 -21.64
CA SER A 3 -14.83 61.96 -21.74
C SER A 3 -14.72 60.69 -20.91
N LEU A 4 -13.50 60.20 -20.64
CA LEU A 4 -13.29 59.01 -19.82
C LEU A 4 -13.74 59.22 -18.36
N TYR A 5 -13.43 60.38 -17.77
CA TYR A 5 -13.80 60.69 -16.39
C TYR A 5 -15.32 60.74 -16.18
N ARG A 6 -16.06 61.26 -17.16
CA ARG A 6 -17.53 61.34 -17.08
C ARG A 6 -18.19 59.97 -17.18
N ALA A 7 -17.70 59.10 -18.07
CA ALA A 7 -18.14 57.71 -18.16
C ALA A 7 -17.76 56.88 -16.91
N LEU A 8 -16.68 57.27 -16.22
CA LEU A 8 -16.24 56.63 -14.99
C LEU A 8 -17.17 56.96 -13.81
N VAL A 9 -17.55 58.24 -13.66
CA VAL A 9 -18.40 58.74 -12.56
C VAL A 9 -19.89 58.45 -12.78
N TRP A 10 -20.32 58.25 -14.03
CA TRP A 10 -21.69 57.82 -14.35
C TRP A 10 -21.94 56.39 -13.86
N ASN A 11 -22.99 56.20 -13.05
CA ASN A 11 -23.37 54.93 -12.43
C ASN A 11 -22.32 54.28 -11.50
N TRP A 12 -21.51 55.09 -10.80
CA TRP A 12 -20.45 54.59 -9.92
C TRP A 12 -20.95 53.61 -8.83
N ARG A 13 -22.17 53.82 -8.30
CA ARG A 13 -22.81 52.93 -7.32
C ARG A 13 -22.97 51.50 -7.85
N LEU A 14 -23.45 51.34 -9.09
CA LEU A 14 -23.64 50.02 -9.71
C LEU A 14 -22.31 49.31 -9.94
N LYS A 15 -21.27 50.04 -10.34
CA LYS A 15 -19.92 49.48 -10.53
C LYS A 15 -19.32 49.01 -9.20
N LEU A 16 -19.53 49.77 -8.13
CA LEU A 16 -19.02 49.44 -6.80
C LEU A 16 -19.74 48.21 -6.23
N SER A 17 -21.05 48.09 -6.45
CA SER A 17 -21.81 46.88 -6.13
C SER A 17 -21.32 45.66 -6.92
N ALA A 18 -21.07 45.81 -8.23
CA ALA A 18 -20.54 44.72 -9.06
C ALA A 18 -19.14 44.28 -8.62
N LEU A 19 -18.26 45.22 -8.28
CA LEU A 19 -16.93 44.92 -7.73
C LEU A 19 -17.04 44.19 -6.39
N GLY A 20 -17.89 44.69 -5.48
CA GLY A 20 -18.14 44.05 -4.19
C GLY A 20 -18.66 42.62 -4.35
N LEU A 21 -19.61 42.41 -5.27
CA LEU A 21 -20.13 41.08 -5.59
C LEU A 21 -19.05 40.17 -6.17
N SER A 22 -18.19 40.69 -7.06
CA SER A 22 -17.08 39.93 -7.65
C SER A 22 -16.06 39.52 -6.59
N VAL A 23 -15.68 40.41 -5.67
CA VAL A 23 -14.76 40.09 -4.56
C VAL A 23 -15.40 39.12 -3.58
N PHE A 24 -16.69 39.28 -3.29
CA PHE A 24 -17.44 38.37 -2.43
C PHE A 24 -17.53 36.95 -3.01
N LEU A 25 -17.84 36.83 -4.31
CA LEU A 25 -17.85 35.55 -5.01
C LEU A 25 -16.45 34.94 -5.11
N TRP A 26 -15.42 35.75 -5.37
CA TRP A 26 -14.03 35.30 -5.38
C TRP A 26 -13.60 34.76 -4.00
N ALA A 27 -13.94 35.46 -2.92
CA ALA A 27 -13.65 35.02 -1.56
C ALA A 27 -14.38 33.72 -1.20
N LEU A 28 -15.64 33.54 -1.67
CA LEU A 28 -16.38 32.30 -1.51
C LEU A 28 -15.70 31.13 -2.22
N VAL A 29 -15.34 31.28 -3.51
CA VAL A 29 -14.66 30.23 -4.28
C VAL A 29 -13.28 29.88 -3.72
N GLN A 30 -12.56 30.85 -3.17
CA GLN A 30 -11.24 30.61 -2.59
C GLN A 30 -11.30 29.72 -1.33
N THR A 31 -12.48 29.55 -0.72
CA THR A 31 -12.68 28.66 0.44
C THR A 31 -12.94 27.20 0.06
N GLU A 32 -13.00 26.84 -1.23
CA GLU A 32 -13.05 25.44 -1.61
C GLU A 32 -11.78 24.71 -1.11
N PRO A 33 -11.92 23.60 -0.36
CA PRO A 33 -10.76 22.83 0.09
C PRO A 33 -9.98 22.36 -1.14
N ALA A 34 -8.66 22.62 -1.13
CA ALA A 34 -7.73 22.21 -2.18
C ALA A 34 -8.01 20.79 -2.65
N ASP A 35 -8.11 20.57 -3.97
CA ASP A 35 -8.47 19.30 -4.64
C ASP A 35 -8.11 18.08 -3.79
N GLN A 36 -9.11 17.55 -3.08
CA GLN A 36 -8.99 16.37 -2.25
C GLN A 36 -9.42 15.17 -3.07
N GLU A 37 -8.50 14.26 -3.33
CA GLU A 37 -8.80 13.01 -4.00
C GLU A 37 -8.56 11.83 -3.05
N ALA A 38 -9.49 10.88 -3.08
CA ALA A 38 -9.39 9.64 -2.34
C ALA A 38 -8.83 8.54 -3.24
N ILE A 39 -7.77 7.89 -2.80
CA ILE A 39 -7.25 6.66 -3.40
C ILE A 39 -7.81 5.48 -2.60
N PRO A 40 -8.74 4.71 -3.18
CA PRO A 40 -9.24 3.51 -2.52
C PRO A 40 -8.21 2.39 -2.55
N SER A 41 -8.33 1.46 -1.60
CA SER A 41 -7.62 0.16 -1.62
C SER A 41 -6.09 0.25 -1.58
N VAL A 42 -5.54 1.16 -0.78
CA VAL A 42 -4.09 1.22 -0.55
C VAL A 42 -3.65 0.04 0.34
N PRO A 43 -2.74 -0.84 -0.12
CA PRO A 43 -2.29 -1.99 0.66
C PRO A 43 -1.45 -1.58 1.87
N VAL A 44 -1.71 -2.24 3.00
CA VAL A 44 -0.95 -2.09 4.25
C VAL A 44 0.18 -3.12 4.28
N ARG A 45 1.42 -2.66 4.37
CA ARG A 45 2.60 -3.51 4.51
C ARG A 45 3.23 -3.33 5.88
N VAL A 46 3.34 -4.42 6.62
CA VAL A 46 3.97 -4.42 7.94
C VAL A 46 5.45 -4.72 7.76
N GLN A 47 6.31 -3.86 8.31
CA GLN A 47 7.75 -4.09 8.36
C GLN A 47 8.16 -4.28 9.81
N ILE A 48 8.48 -5.52 10.18
CA ILE A 48 8.92 -5.87 11.52
C ILE A 48 10.44 -5.72 11.57
N MET A 49 10.95 -4.92 12.52
CA MET A 49 12.38 -4.76 12.75
C MET A 49 12.93 -5.81 13.71
N ASP A 50 12.11 -6.23 14.67
CA ASP A 50 12.46 -7.32 15.59
C ASP A 50 12.39 -8.66 14.87
N THR A 51 13.53 -9.33 14.76
CA THR A 51 13.59 -10.63 14.09
C THR A 51 12.82 -11.69 14.88
N SER A 52 12.69 -11.60 16.20
CA SER A 52 12.07 -12.64 17.04
C SER A 52 10.56 -12.85 16.81
N TRP A 53 9.88 -11.93 16.12
CA TRP A 53 8.44 -11.97 15.87
C TRP A 53 8.11 -11.94 14.38
N THR A 54 6.93 -12.47 14.03
CA THR A 54 6.36 -12.41 12.69
C THR A 54 4.85 -12.23 12.79
N THR A 55 4.23 -11.67 11.75
CA THR A 55 2.76 -11.58 11.66
C THR A 55 2.17 -12.98 11.52
N SER A 56 1.23 -13.34 12.39
CA SER A 56 0.53 -14.63 12.31
C SER A 56 -0.58 -14.65 11.25
N GLY A 57 -1.17 -13.48 10.98
CA GLY A 57 -2.24 -13.27 10.00
C GLY A 57 -2.01 -12.05 9.11
N ALA A 58 -2.93 -11.85 8.16
CA ALA A 58 -2.98 -10.61 7.39
C ALA A 58 -3.42 -9.45 8.30
N PRO A 59 -2.96 -8.21 8.03
CA PRO A 59 -3.47 -7.03 8.72
C PRO A 59 -4.99 -6.90 8.55
N ASP A 60 -5.68 -6.49 9.61
CA ASP A 60 -7.11 -6.22 9.56
C ASP A 60 -7.38 -4.72 9.81
N PRO A 61 -7.77 -3.93 8.79
CA PRO A 61 -7.96 -4.33 7.39
C PRO A 61 -6.64 -4.41 6.59
N ALA A 62 -6.64 -5.20 5.52
CA ALA A 62 -5.48 -5.37 4.63
C ALA A 62 -5.29 -4.19 3.66
N SER A 63 -6.34 -3.40 3.45
CA SER A 63 -6.34 -2.21 2.62
C SER A 63 -7.05 -1.05 3.31
N VAL A 64 -6.65 0.16 2.96
CA VAL A 64 -7.21 1.40 3.52
C VAL A 64 -7.49 2.42 2.42
N GLU A 65 -8.40 3.35 2.70
CA GLU A 65 -8.63 4.53 1.87
C GLU A 65 -7.68 5.64 2.31
N LEU A 66 -6.99 6.24 1.35
CA LEU A 66 -6.05 7.33 1.56
C LEU A 66 -6.60 8.60 0.92
N ARG A 67 -6.80 9.65 1.71
CA ARG A 67 -7.16 10.98 1.19
C ARG A 67 -5.91 11.85 1.08
N LEU A 68 -5.70 12.38 -0.12
CA LEU A 68 -4.57 13.23 -0.46
C LEU A 68 -5.05 14.59 -0.95
N SER A 69 -4.28 15.62 -0.63
CA SER A 69 -4.43 16.96 -1.21
C SER A 69 -3.19 17.29 -2.04
N GLY A 70 -3.39 17.94 -3.18
CA GLY A 70 -2.30 18.34 -4.07
C GLY A 70 -2.71 18.39 -5.54
N PRO A 71 -1.74 18.51 -6.47
CA PRO A 71 -2.03 18.53 -7.90
C PRO A 71 -2.69 17.21 -8.34
N ALA A 72 -3.91 17.27 -8.88
CA ALA A 72 -4.67 16.10 -9.34
C ALA A 72 -3.85 15.18 -10.26
N ARG A 73 -3.01 15.75 -11.12
CA ARG A 73 -2.11 15.00 -12.03
C ARG A 73 -1.16 14.07 -11.27
N GLU A 74 -0.63 14.51 -10.13
CA GLU A 74 0.29 13.72 -9.30
C GLU A 74 -0.48 12.65 -8.51
N ILE A 75 -1.69 12.96 -8.02
CA ILE A 75 -2.54 11.99 -7.31
C ILE A 75 -2.94 10.84 -8.25
N ILE A 76 -3.42 11.15 -9.45
CA ILE A 76 -3.79 10.15 -10.45
C ILE A 76 -2.55 9.32 -10.87
N ARG A 77 -1.37 9.93 -10.98
CA ARG A 77 -0.14 9.21 -11.30
C ARG A 77 0.26 8.25 -10.17
N LEU A 78 0.20 8.69 -8.92
CA LEU A 78 0.42 7.85 -7.73
C LEU A 78 -0.55 6.66 -7.70
N ALA A 79 -1.83 6.88 -7.99
CA ALA A 79 -2.84 5.83 -8.02
C ALA A 79 -2.53 4.76 -9.08
N ARG A 80 -2.02 5.15 -10.26
CA ARG A 80 -1.63 4.21 -11.33
C ARG A 80 -0.35 3.43 -11.04
N GLU A 81 0.65 4.08 -10.45
CA GLU A 81 1.94 3.44 -10.13
C GLU A 81 1.86 2.53 -8.89
N GLY A 82 0.84 2.75 -8.06
CA GLY A 82 0.64 2.03 -6.82
C GLY A 82 1.34 2.71 -5.65
N THR A 83 0.61 2.81 -4.54
CA THR A 83 1.13 3.30 -3.26
C THR A 83 0.93 2.23 -2.19
N SER A 84 1.66 2.32 -1.09
CA SER A 84 1.49 1.43 0.05
C SER A 84 1.80 2.16 1.35
N ILE A 85 1.19 1.71 2.44
CA ILE A 85 1.50 2.21 3.77
C ILE A 85 2.42 1.23 4.44
N ARG A 86 3.59 1.70 4.89
CA ARG A 86 4.58 0.88 5.58
C ARG A 86 4.50 1.13 7.07
N VAL A 87 3.99 0.16 7.83
CA VAL A 87 3.89 0.24 9.28
C VAL A 87 5.17 -0.35 9.90
N PRO A 88 6.06 0.47 10.47
CA PRO A 88 7.24 -0.01 11.16
C PRO A 88 6.86 -0.54 12.56
N ILE A 89 7.23 -1.77 12.85
CA ILE A 89 7.05 -2.38 14.17
C ILE A 89 8.44 -2.58 14.79
N THR A 90 8.79 -1.72 15.75
CA THR A 90 10.09 -1.72 16.43
C THR A 90 10.16 -2.75 17.56
N SER A 91 9.08 -2.92 18.31
CA SER A 91 8.97 -3.90 19.40
C SER A 91 7.55 -4.42 19.51
N VAL A 92 7.40 -5.74 19.66
CA VAL A 92 6.10 -6.39 19.88
C VAL A 92 5.92 -6.64 21.37
N GLY A 93 5.02 -5.89 22.01
CA GLY A 93 4.71 -6.08 23.44
C GLY A 93 3.61 -7.11 23.71
N SER A 94 2.74 -7.37 22.73
CA SER A 94 1.59 -8.27 22.84
C SER A 94 1.34 -8.98 21.52
N ARG A 95 0.75 -10.18 21.58
CA ARG A 95 0.34 -10.94 20.38
C ARG A 95 -0.68 -10.16 19.56
N ASP A 96 -1.64 -9.51 20.20
CA ASP A 96 -2.59 -8.64 19.52
C ASP A 96 -2.25 -7.18 19.81
N THR A 97 -2.02 -6.41 18.75
CA THR A 97 -1.64 -5.00 18.84
C THR A 97 -2.44 -4.21 17.81
N THR A 98 -3.06 -3.13 18.26
CA THR A 98 -3.69 -2.15 17.38
C THR A 98 -2.75 -0.97 17.20
N VAL A 99 -2.43 -0.66 15.95
CA VAL A 99 -1.53 0.45 15.59
C VAL A 99 -2.32 1.50 14.85
N SER A 100 -2.23 2.75 15.28
CA SER A 100 -2.78 3.89 14.55
C SER A 100 -1.84 4.27 13.41
N PHE A 101 -2.38 4.48 12.21
CA PHE A 101 -1.61 4.93 11.07
C PHE A 101 -1.07 6.33 11.27
N ARG A 102 0.15 6.54 10.81
CA ARG A 102 0.78 7.85 10.77
C ARG A 102 0.96 8.30 9.32
N ARG A 103 0.91 9.61 9.09
CA ARG A 103 0.95 10.20 7.74
C ARG A 103 2.29 9.94 7.05
N GLU A 104 3.38 9.94 7.82
CA GLU A 104 4.75 9.68 7.37
C GLU A 104 5.00 8.23 6.92
N TRP A 105 4.10 7.30 7.25
CA TRP A 105 4.21 5.91 6.85
C TRP A 105 3.69 5.65 5.43
N VAL A 106 2.98 6.61 4.85
CA VAL A 106 2.46 6.53 3.49
C VAL A 106 3.61 6.75 2.51
N GLN A 107 3.82 5.80 1.60
CA GLN A 107 4.84 5.93 0.57
C GLN A 107 4.33 6.79 -0.58
N LEU A 108 4.55 8.10 -0.47
CA LEU A 108 4.23 9.07 -1.52
C LEU A 108 5.31 9.18 -2.61
N GLY A 109 6.45 8.51 -2.44
CA GLY A 109 7.63 8.70 -3.30
C GLY A 109 8.23 10.10 -3.16
N GLN A 110 9.26 10.43 -3.95
CA GLN A 110 9.82 11.79 -4.00
C GLN A 110 8.95 12.73 -4.86
N ARG A 111 7.66 12.84 -4.52
CA ARG A 111 6.69 13.66 -5.27
C ARG A 111 6.37 14.93 -4.46
N PRO A 112 6.92 16.09 -4.86
CA PRO A 112 6.65 17.33 -4.14
C PRO A 112 5.19 17.76 -4.33
N GLY A 113 4.58 18.32 -3.28
CA GLY A 113 3.24 18.92 -3.35
C GLY A 113 2.06 17.98 -3.05
N LEU A 114 2.30 16.71 -2.73
CA LEU A 114 1.28 15.81 -2.19
C LEU A 114 1.30 15.81 -0.67
N THR A 115 0.12 15.98 -0.05
CA THR A 115 -0.05 15.93 1.41
C THR A 115 -1.08 14.87 1.78
N VAL A 116 -0.79 14.09 2.82
CA VAL A 116 -1.73 13.11 3.38
C VAL A 116 -2.67 13.80 4.34
N GLU A 117 -3.96 13.87 3.98
CA GLU A 117 -4.99 14.46 4.84
C GLU A 117 -5.43 13.45 5.90
N SER A 118 -5.88 12.28 5.44
CA SER A 118 -6.39 11.22 6.31
C SER A 118 -6.21 9.82 5.72
N VAL A 119 -6.22 8.84 6.62
CA VAL A 119 -6.21 7.41 6.33
C VAL A 119 -7.43 6.80 7.01
N SER A 120 -8.24 6.05 6.26
CA SER A 120 -9.47 5.43 6.76
C SER A 120 -9.47 3.92 6.49
N PRO A 121 -9.65 3.06 7.51
CA PRO A 121 -9.69 3.41 8.94
C PRO A 121 -8.33 3.92 9.46
N ALA A 122 -8.36 4.67 10.56
CA ALA A 122 -7.17 5.29 11.15
C ALA A 122 -6.29 4.31 11.94
N SER A 123 -6.71 3.06 12.09
CA SER A 123 -5.99 2.03 12.83
C SER A 123 -6.10 0.67 12.15
N VAL A 124 -5.08 -0.15 12.35
CA VAL A 124 -5.02 -1.53 11.90
C VAL A 124 -4.75 -2.45 13.08
N ARG A 125 -5.43 -3.59 13.10
CA ARG A 125 -5.17 -4.66 14.06
C ARG A 125 -4.16 -5.62 13.44
N LEU A 126 -3.12 -5.91 14.20
CA LEU A 126 -2.04 -6.82 13.84
C LEU A 126 -1.95 -7.92 14.90
N SER A 127 -1.81 -9.15 14.43
CA SER A 127 -1.55 -10.31 15.29
C SER A 127 -0.16 -10.87 15.00
N PHE A 128 0.58 -11.14 16.06
CA PHE A 128 1.98 -11.53 16.05
C PHE A 128 2.19 -12.86 16.78
N GLU A 129 3.14 -13.63 16.26
CA GLU A 129 3.63 -14.87 16.86
C GLU A 129 5.16 -14.92 16.85
N PRO A 130 5.77 -15.70 17.75
CA PRO A 130 7.20 -15.93 17.74
C PRO A 130 7.63 -16.51 16.39
N ALA A 131 8.63 -15.90 15.78
CA ALA A 131 9.18 -16.36 14.52
C ALA A 131 10.13 -17.53 14.78
N GLN A 132 9.72 -18.71 14.33
CA GLN A 132 10.55 -19.91 14.41
C GLN A 132 11.27 -20.14 13.09
N THR A 133 12.33 -20.95 13.15
CA THR A 133 13.08 -21.36 11.96
C THR A 133 13.23 -22.88 12.00
N ARG A 134 12.75 -23.55 10.95
CA ARG A 134 12.73 -25.01 10.84
C ARG A 134 13.39 -25.42 9.53
N LEU A 135 14.09 -26.56 9.55
CA LEU A 135 14.53 -27.24 8.34
C LEU A 135 13.38 -28.11 7.84
N VAL A 136 12.93 -27.86 6.61
CA VAL A 136 11.81 -28.54 5.99
C VAL A 136 12.31 -29.26 4.73
N PRO A 137 11.98 -30.54 4.53
CA PRO A 137 12.36 -31.27 3.32
C PRO A 137 11.59 -30.76 2.11
N LEU A 138 12.25 -30.76 0.95
CA LEU A 138 11.60 -30.51 -0.33
C LEU A 138 10.95 -31.80 -0.84
N ALA A 139 9.72 -31.69 -1.35
CA ALA A 139 9.00 -32.79 -1.99
C ALA A 139 8.95 -32.55 -3.50
N THR A 140 9.55 -33.45 -4.27
CA THR A 140 9.44 -33.48 -5.72
C THR A 140 8.07 -33.96 -6.16
N ARG A 141 7.57 -33.37 -7.24
CA ARG A 141 6.38 -33.87 -7.94
C ARG A 141 6.70 -33.96 -9.41
N LEU A 142 6.75 -35.19 -9.91
CA LEU A 142 6.92 -35.48 -11.34
C LEU A 142 5.53 -35.69 -11.94
N VAL A 143 5.31 -35.15 -13.12
CA VAL A 143 4.06 -35.31 -13.87
C VAL A 143 4.41 -35.72 -15.31
N GLY A 144 3.55 -36.54 -15.92
CA GLY A 144 3.77 -37.07 -17.26
C GLY A 144 4.60 -38.36 -17.28
N ASP A 145 4.59 -39.02 -18.42
CA ASP A 145 5.37 -40.22 -18.69
C ASP A 145 6.66 -39.87 -19.42
N VAL A 146 7.71 -40.64 -19.16
CA VAL A 146 8.96 -40.57 -19.91
C VAL A 146 8.67 -41.00 -21.35
N ARG A 147 9.19 -40.26 -22.34
CA ARG A 147 9.04 -40.59 -23.76
C ARG A 147 9.51 -42.02 -24.04
N GLU A 148 8.83 -42.74 -24.93
CA GLU A 148 9.03 -44.17 -25.21
C GLU A 148 10.50 -44.57 -25.54
N SER A 149 11.32 -43.63 -26.02
CA SER A 149 12.74 -43.86 -26.36
C SER A 149 13.73 -43.49 -25.25
N LEU A 150 13.27 -43.03 -24.09
CA LEU A 150 14.08 -42.57 -22.97
C LEU A 150 13.76 -43.36 -21.70
N ALA A 151 14.76 -43.54 -20.85
CA ALA A 151 14.62 -44.06 -19.50
C ALA A 151 15.36 -43.13 -18.54
N LEU A 152 14.88 -43.04 -17.29
CA LEU A 152 15.59 -42.30 -16.24
C LEU A 152 16.92 -43.01 -15.96
N ALA A 153 18.02 -42.26 -16.06
CA ALA A 153 19.36 -42.80 -15.79
C ALA A 153 19.60 -43.04 -14.28
N SER A 154 18.84 -42.37 -13.42
CA SER A 154 18.90 -42.48 -11.96
C SER A 154 17.59 -42.00 -11.34
N ASP A 155 17.44 -42.23 -10.04
CA ASP A 155 16.38 -41.57 -9.26
C ASP A 155 16.52 -40.05 -9.33
N VAL A 156 15.39 -39.34 -9.28
CA VAL A 156 15.34 -37.88 -9.28
C VAL A 156 15.67 -37.37 -7.88
N ASP A 157 16.88 -36.83 -7.72
CA ASP A 157 17.32 -36.16 -6.50
C ASP A 157 17.18 -34.64 -6.63
N VAL A 158 16.99 -33.97 -5.49
CA VAL A 158 16.92 -32.51 -5.40
C VAL A 158 18.00 -32.00 -4.47
N SER A 159 18.85 -31.13 -5.01
CA SER A 159 19.85 -30.41 -4.22
C SER A 159 19.46 -28.94 -4.12
N PRO A 160 19.24 -28.39 -2.91
CA PRO A 160 19.36 -29.03 -1.60
C PRO A 160 18.11 -29.84 -1.18
N GLN A 161 18.27 -30.94 -0.43
CA GLN A 161 17.13 -31.75 0.06
C GLN A 161 16.33 -31.07 1.19
N LEU A 162 17.00 -30.22 1.97
CA LEU A 162 16.44 -29.51 3.13
C LEU A 162 16.59 -28.00 2.91
N VAL A 163 15.53 -27.25 3.18
CA VAL A 163 15.57 -25.79 3.15
C VAL A 163 15.22 -25.21 4.51
N ARG A 164 15.87 -24.10 4.85
CA ARG A 164 15.60 -23.36 6.07
C ARG A 164 14.44 -22.42 5.84
N VAL A 165 13.34 -22.64 6.55
CA VAL A 165 12.12 -21.84 6.45
C VAL A 165 11.92 -21.06 7.75
N ARG A 166 11.59 -19.78 7.63
CA ARG A 166 11.25 -18.90 8.75
C ARG A 166 9.80 -18.45 8.63
N GLY A 167 9.06 -18.50 9.72
CA GLY A 167 7.64 -18.09 9.73
C GLY A 167 6.99 -18.22 11.10
N PRO A 168 5.65 -18.00 11.16
CA PRO A 168 4.89 -18.16 12.40
C PRO A 168 4.97 -19.60 12.89
N ALA A 169 5.12 -19.78 14.20
CA ALA A 169 5.18 -21.10 14.82
C ALA A 169 4.01 -22.00 14.38
N SER A 170 2.78 -21.48 14.44
CA SER A 170 1.55 -22.19 14.05
C SER A 170 1.58 -22.73 12.62
N ARG A 171 2.16 -21.97 11.68
CA ARG A 171 2.28 -22.35 10.26
C ARG A 171 3.38 -23.38 10.02
N LEU A 172 4.48 -23.30 10.79
CA LEU A 172 5.62 -24.20 10.65
C LEU A 172 5.40 -25.55 11.31
N GLU A 173 4.57 -25.64 12.33
CA GLU A 173 4.22 -26.90 12.99
C GLU A 173 3.47 -27.84 12.05
N GLY A 174 2.52 -27.32 11.26
CA GLY A 174 1.78 -28.10 10.26
C GLY A 174 2.49 -28.30 8.92
N LEU A 175 3.74 -27.87 8.77
CA LEU A 175 4.49 -27.95 7.51
C LEU A 175 5.47 -29.12 7.53
N ASP A 176 5.05 -30.25 6.94
CA ASP A 176 5.87 -31.47 6.87
C ASP A 176 6.86 -31.45 5.71
N SER A 177 6.45 -30.95 4.54
CA SER A 177 7.30 -30.83 3.36
C SER A 177 6.89 -29.64 2.50
N LEU A 178 7.83 -29.14 1.70
CA LEU A 178 7.59 -28.08 0.73
C LEU A 178 7.47 -28.67 -0.67
N PRO A 179 6.27 -28.68 -1.28
CA PRO A 179 6.11 -29.19 -2.63
C PRO A 179 6.77 -28.25 -3.63
N LEU A 180 7.57 -28.83 -4.51
CA LEU A 180 8.13 -28.12 -5.67
C LEU A 180 7.08 -27.96 -6.77
N VAL A 181 7.32 -27.01 -7.67
CA VAL A 181 6.56 -26.91 -8.92
C VAL A 181 6.70 -28.24 -9.66
N PRO A 182 5.59 -28.82 -10.17
CA PRO A 182 5.64 -30.08 -10.87
C PRO A 182 6.59 -30.00 -12.06
N PHE A 183 7.47 -30.99 -12.19
CA PHE A 183 8.34 -31.11 -13.35
C PHE A 183 7.71 -32.09 -14.34
N ASP A 184 7.51 -31.64 -15.59
CA ASP A 184 6.92 -32.45 -16.65
C ASP A 184 7.99 -33.26 -17.38
N LEU A 185 7.85 -34.58 -17.35
CA LEU A 185 8.78 -35.52 -17.99
C LEU A 185 8.52 -35.72 -19.49
N SER A 186 7.41 -35.19 -20.01
CA SER A 186 7.05 -35.31 -21.44
C SER A 186 7.67 -34.23 -22.33
N SER A 187 8.25 -33.18 -21.72
CA SER A 187 8.94 -32.05 -22.38
C SER A 187 10.09 -32.47 -23.29
#